data_AF-A0A4R2CZZ8-F1
#
_entry.id   AF-A0A4R2CZZ8-F1
#
_cell.length_a   1.000
_cell.length_b   1.000
_cell.length_c   1.000
_cell.angle_alpha   90.00
_cell.angle_beta   90.00
_cell.angle_gamma   90.00
#
_symmetry.space_group_name_H-M   'P 1'
#
loop_
_entity.id
_entity.type
_entity.pdbx_description
1 polymer ?
#
loop_
_entity_poly.entity_id
_entity_poly.type
_entity_poly.pdbx_seq_one_letter_code
_entity_poly.pdbx_strand_id
1 'polypeptide(L)'
;MPETIHLKDVSTLVGTELGLSRWFTVDQTMIDRFAEATEDHQFIHTDPVRASAETPFGGTIAHGFLTLSLLSAMNYDCVPRIAEQTMGINYGFEKVRFMTPVKSGARVRGRFMLAEARFRGAGMVTIRYDVTVEIEDERKPALTADWITIIQFDPKDRPEDA
;
A
#
# COMPACT_ATOMS: atom_id res chain seq x y z
N MET A 1 -11.04 -3.59 -13.28
CA MET A 1 -10.16 -2.42 -13.46
C MET A 1 -10.80 -1.29 -12.70
N PRO A 2 -10.05 -0.54 -11.88
CA PRO A 2 -10.60 0.59 -11.15
C PRO A 2 -11.16 1.64 -12.12
N GLU A 3 -12.17 2.37 -11.66
CA GLU A 3 -12.78 3.46 -12.42
C GLU A 3 -11.75 4.53 -12.76
N THR A 4 -11.97 5.27 -13.86
CA THR A 4 -11.16 6.44 -14.19
C THR A 4 -11.91 7.70 -13.78
N ILE A 5 -11.24 8.56 -13.01
CA ILE A 5 -11.73 9.88 -12.59
C ILE A 5 -10.88 10.99 -13.24
N HIS A 6 -11.38 12.22 -13.23
CA HIS A 6 -10.60 13.37 -13.68
C HIS A 6 -9.97 14.11 -12.51
N LEU A 7 -8.87 14.81 -12.78
CA LEU A 7 -8.12 15.58 -11.79
C LEU A 7 -8.99 16.59 -11.02
N LYS A 8 -9.99 17.19 -11.69
CA LYS A 8 -10.97 18.10 -11.09
C LYS A 8 -11.88 17.45 -10.05
N ASP A 9 -12.06 16.13 -10.13
CA ASP A 9 -12.98 15.39 -9.25
C ASP A 9 -12.27 14.92 -7.97
N VAL A 10 -10.94 14.91 -7.93
CA VAL A 10 -10.14 14.33 -6.83
C VAL A 10 -10.46 14.98 -5.48
N SER A 11 -10.63 16.30 -5.43
CA SER A 11 -10.96 17.02 -4.20
C SER A 11 -12.34 16.62 -3.63
N THR A 12 -13.26 16.19 -4.48
CA THR A 12 -14.63 15.77 -4.09
C THR A 12 -14.65 14.42 -3.39
N LEU A 13 -13.59 13.62 -3.55
CA LEU A 13 -13.43 12.29 -2.95
C LEU A 13 -12.73 12.35 -1.59
N VAL A 14 -12.30 13.53 -1.13
CA VAL A 14 -11.64 13.65 0.18
C VAL A 14 -12.64 13.23 1.28
N GLY A 15 -12.20 12.32 2.14
CA GLY A 15 -13.01 11.71 3.18
C GLY A 15 -13.75 10.44 2.76
N THR A 16 -13.62 9.97 1.51
CA THR A 16 -14.29 8.74 1.03
C THR A 16 -13.33 7.54 0.91
N GLU A 17 -13.88 6.33 1.00
CA GLU A 17 -13.15 5.10 0.66
C GLU A 17 -13.00 5.06 -0.86
N LEU A 18 -11.76 5.00 -1.35
CA LEU A 18 -11.45 4.96 -2.78
C LEU A 18 -11.54 3.55 -3.34
N GLY A 19 -11.23 2.55 -2.52
CA GLY A 19 -11.25 1.17 -2.95
C GLY A 19 -10.71 0.19 -1.93
N LEU A 20 -11.05 -1.06 -2.19
CA LEU A 20 -10.58 -2.23 -1.49
C LEU A 20 -9.95 -3.16 -2.51
N SER A 21 -8.67 -3.48 -2.34
CA SER A 21 -7.96 -4.36 -3.27
C SER A 21 -8.51 -5.78 -3.20
N ARG A 22 -8.28 -6.55 -4.26
CA ARG A 22 -8.33 -8.01 -4.19
C ARG A 22 -7.37 -8.51 -3.09
N TRP A 23 -7.55 -9.78 -2.74
CA TRP A 23 -6.59 -10.49 -1.91
C TRP A 23 -5.28 -10.77 -2.67
N PHE A 24 -4.15 -10.55 -2.00
CA PHE A 24 -2.81 -10.90 -2.43
C PHE A 24 -2.26 -11.99 -1.51
N THR A 25 -1.92 -13.15 -2.06
CA THR A 25 -1.24 -14.21 -1.31
C THR A 25 0.22 -13.82 -1.09
N VAL A 26 0.68 -13.88 0.15
CA VAL A 26 2.07 -13.65 0.55
C VAL A 26 2.69 -15.00 0.86
N ASP A 27 3.19 -15.67 -0.18
CA ASP A 27 3.84 -16.99 -0.04
C ASP A 27 5.33 -16.88 0.29
N GLN A 28 5.93 -18.03 0.61
CA GLN A 28 7.35 -18.11 0.94
C GLN A 28 8.24 -17.62 -0.21
N THR A 29 7.86 -17.88 -1.45
CA THR A 29 8.65 -17.44 -2.62
C THR A 29 8.72 -15.92 -2.73
N MET A 30 7.62 -15.22 -2.43
CA MET A 30 7.61 -13.76 -2.37
C MET A 30 8.49 -13.24 -1.22
N ILE A 31 8.41 -13.88 -0.04
CA ILE A 31 9.19 -13.53 1.15
C ILE A 31 10.69 -13.71 0.86
N ASP A 32 11.10 -14.84 0.32
CA ASP A 32 12.50 -15.13 -0.02
C ASP A 32 13.03 -14.15 -1.06
N ARG A 33 12.25 -13.86 -2.12
CA ARG A 33 12.64 -12.87 -3.13
C ARG A 33 12.80 -11.47 -2.55
N PHE A 34 11.99 -11.11 -1.56
CA PHE A 34 12.13 -9.83 -0.89
C PHE A 34 13.38 -9.81 0.00
N ALA A 35 13.70 -10.91 0.68
CA ALA A 35 14.96 -11.06 1.41
C ALA A 35 16.17 -10.87 0.47
N GLU A 36 16.17 -11.52 -0.70
CA GLU A 36 17.23 -11.34 -1.70
C GLU A 36 17.34 -9.89 -2.20
N ALA A 37 16.22 -9.22 -2.41
CA ALA A 37 16.20 -7.84 -2.90
C ALA A 37 16.63 -6.81 -1.85
N THR A 38 16.53 -7.13 -0.56
CA THR A 38 16.76 -6.20 0.55
C THR A 38 17.90 -6.58 1.47
N GLU A 39 18.51 -7.75 1.23
CA GLU A 39 19.57 -8.34 2.05
C GLU A 39 19.14 -8.65 3.50
N ASP A 40 17.82 -8.69 3.77
CA ASP A 40 17.26 -9.07 5.07
C ASP A 40 16.91 -10.56 5.09
N HIS A 41 17.94 -11.37 5.40
CA HIS A 41 17.85 -12.82 5.54
C HIS A 41 17.55 -13.29 6.97
N GLN A 42 16.93 -12.45 7.82
CA GLN A 42 16.59 -12.86 9.18
C GLN A 42 15.75 -14.15 9.17
N PHE A 43 16.13 -15.14 9.99
CA PHE A 43 15.56 -16.50 9.95
C PHE A 43 14.03 -16.57 10.11
N ILE A 44 13.42 -15.58 10.77
CA ILE A 44 11.95 -15.49 10.93
C ILE A 44 11.22 -15.29 9.58
N HIS A 45 11.96 -14.90 8.54
CA HIS A 45 11.46 -14.71 7.18
C HIS A 45 11.87 -15.88 6.26
N THR A 46 13.09 -16.38 6.39
CA THR A 46 13.73 -17.25 5.37
C THR A 46 13.96 -18.70 5.80
N ASP A 47 13.77 -19.05 7.08
CA ASP A 47 13.98 -20.42 7.58
C ASP A 47 12.69 -20.99 8.21
N PRO A 48 11.85 -21.69 7.43
CA PRO A 48 10.59 -22.27 7.92
C PRO A 48 10.75 -23.24 9.09
N VAL A 49 11.83 -24.03 9.10
CA VAL A 49 12.05 -25.06 10.12
C VAL A 49 12.43 -24.38 11.43
N ARG A 50 13.39 -23.46 11.37
CA ARG A 50 13.86 -22.73 12.54
C ARG A 50 12.81 -21.76 13.08
N ALA A 51 12.12 -21.02 12.21
CA ALA A 51 11.06 -20.11 12.62
C ALA A 51 9.90 -20.85 13.32
N SER A 52 9.54 -22.05 12.84
CA SER A 52 8.54 -22.90 13.49
C SER A 52 8.98 -23.39 14.86
N ALA A 53 10.27 -23.75 15.03
CA ALA A 53 10.81 -24.28 16.28
C ALA A 53 11.11 -23.20 17.34
N GLU A 54 11.60 -22.03 16.93
CA GLU A 54 12.16 -21.03 17.84
C GLU A 54 11.24 -19.82 18.11
N THR A 55 10.12 -19.69 17.39
CA THR A 55 9.26 -18.50 17.49
C THR A 55 7.79 -18.86 17.77
N PRO A 56 7.01 -17.95 18.38
CA PRO A 56 5.58 -18.18 18.60
C PRO A 56 4.74 -18.09 17.31
N PHE A 57 5.35 -17.82 16.15
CA PHE A 57 4.62 -17.64 14.90
C PHE A 57 4.15 -18.97 14.29
N GLY A 58 4.81 -20.08 14.62
CA GLY A 58 4.53 -21.42 14.08
C GLY A 58 4.99 -21.62 12.63
N GLY A 59 5.90 -20.77 12.15
CA GLY A 59 6.42 -20.74 10.79
C GLY A 59 7.02 -19.37 10.47
N THR A 60 7.42 -19.17 9.21
CA THR A 60 7.91 -17.88 8.72
C THR A 60 6.80 -16.86 8.63
N ILE A 61 7.17 -15.60 8.83
CA ILE A 61 6.32 -14.43 8.62
C ILE A 61 6.95 -13.54 7.54
N ALA A 62 6.13 -12.79 6.83
CA ALA A 62 6.62 -11.81 5.87
C ALA A 62 7.37 -10.67 6.56
N HIS A 63 8.31 -10.06 5.85
CA HIS A 63 8.91 -8.79 6.26
C HIS A 63 7.82 -7.73 6.41
N GLY A 64 7.92 -6.90 7.45
CA GLY A 64 7.05 -5.72 7.56
C GLY A 64 7.16 -4.83 6.32
N PHE A 65 8.38 -4.62 5.83
CA PHE A 65 8.64 -3.84 4.62
C PHE A 65 8.13 -4.48 3.33
N LEU A 66 8.04 -5.81 3.25
CA LEU A 66 7.36 -6.48 2.14
C LEU A 66 5.87 -6.12 2.16
N THR A 67 5.21 -6.25 3.32
CA THR A 67 3.79 -5.92 3.46
C THR A 67 3.51 -4.44 3.13
N LEU A 68 4.40 -3.53 3.55
CA LEU A 68 4.32 -2.11 3.20
C LEU A 68 4.55 -1.86 1.69
N SER A 69 5.46 -2.60 1.06
CA SER A 69 5.76 -2.46 -0.38
C SER A 69 4.59 -2.90 -1.26
N LEU A 70 3.75 -3.82 -0.78
CA LEU A 70 2.55 -4.26 -1.50
C LEU A 70 1.50 -3.15 -1.66
N LEU A 71 1.58 -2.04 -0.90
CA LEU A 71 0.64 -0.93 -1.02
C LEU A 71 0.55 -0.37 -2.44
N SER A 72 1.66 -0.31 -3.18
CA SER A 72 1.65 0.13 -4.59
C SER A 72 0.81 -0.80 -5.48
N ALA A 73 0.97 -2.12 -5.32
CA ALA A 73 0.21 -3.10 -6.09
C ALA A 73 -1.28 -3.10 -5.70
N MET A 74 -1.58 -2.96 -4.42
CA MET A 74 -2.96 -2.85 -3.91
C MET A 74 -3.64 -1.56 -4.39
N ASN A 75 -2.90 -0.44 -4.44
CA ASN A 75 -3.40 0.83 -4.95
C ASN A 75 -3.75 0.73 -6.43
N TYR A 76 -2.85 0.19 -7.27
CA TYR A 76 -3.14 -0.02 -8.70
C TYR A 76 -4.33 -0.95 -8.97
N ASP A 77 -4.61 -1.87 -8.05
CA ASP A 77 -5.72 -2.81 -8.17
C ASP A 77 -7.09 -2.16 -7.93
N CYS A 78 -7.20 -1.20 -7.00
CA CYS A 78 -8.49 -0.70 -6.53
C CYS A 78 -8.70 0.81 -6.51
N VAL A 79 -7.64 1.63 -6.46
CA VAL A 79 -7.79 3.08 -6.40
C VAL A 79 -8.08 3.63 -7.80
N PRO A 80 -9.06 4.54 -7.96
CA PRO A 80 -9.38 5.13 -9.25
C PRO A 80 -8.16 5.75 -9.93
N ARG A 81 -8.02 5.51 -11.24
CA ARG A 81 -6.98 6.14 -12.04
C ARG A 81 -7.38 7.57 -12.34
N ILE A 82 -6.48 8.52 -12.11
CA ILE A 82 -6.66 9.89 -12.60
C ILE A 82 -6.30 9.93 -14.09
N ALA A 83 -7.21 10.37 -14.95
CA ALA A 83 -7.03 10.35 -16.40
C ALA A 83 -5.78 11.13 -16.85
N GLU A 84 -5.53 12.27 -16.20
CA GLU A 84 -4.45 13.23 -16.49
C GLU A 84 -3.13 12.87 -15.79
N GLN A 85 -3.10 11.82 -14.95
CA GLN A 85 -1.88 11.37 -14.30
C GLN A 85 -0.88 10.82 -15.31
N THR A 86 0.32 11.38 -15.30
CA THR A 86 1.46 10.90 -16.09
C THR A 86 2.38 9.99 -15.28
N MET A 87 2.58 10.31 -14.00
CA MET A 87 3.43 9.55 -13.09
C MET A 87 2.97 9.69 -11.63
N GLY A 88 3.16 8.62 -10.86
CA GLY A 88 3.02 8.63 -9.40
C GLY A 88 4.37 8.39 -8.73
N ILE A 89 4.65 9.11 -7.65
CA ILE A 89 5.87 8.98 -6.85
C ILE A 89 5.46 8.65 -5.43
N ASN A 90 6.08 7.64 -4.84
CA ASN A 90 5.98 7.41 -3.40
C ASN A 90 6.81 8.50 -2.69
N TYR A 91 6.14 9.43 -2.02
CA TYR A 91 6.80 10.55 -1.35
C TYR A 91 7.24 10.19 0.06
N GLY A 92 6.44 9.39 0.76
CA GLY A 92 6.78 8.91 2.09
C GLY A 92 5.54 8.58 2.92
N PHE A 93 5.74 8.51 4.22
CA PHE A 93 4.69 8.18 5.19
C PHE A 93 4.80 9.13 6.38
N GLU A 94 3.68 9.60 6.92
CA GLU A 94 3.69 10.32 8.21
C GLU A 94 3.78 9.32 9.37
N LYS A 95 3.05 8.20 9.23
CA LYS A 95 2.97 7.17 10.25
C LYS A 95 2.83 5.79 9.60
N VAL A 96 3.57 4.82 10.12
CA VAL A 96 3.39 3.39 9.81
C VAL A 96 3.38 2.62 11.13
N ARG A 97 2.48 1.65 11.26
CA ARG A 97 2.43 0.73 12.41
C ARG A 97 2.21 -0.69 11.92
N PHE A 98 3.13 -1.59 12.25
CA PHE A 98 3.01 -3.02 12.05
C PHE A 98 2.35 -3.65 13.27
N MET A 99 1.16 -4.23 13.08
CA MET A 99 0.26 -4.63 14.18
C MET A 99 0.20 -6.15 14.33
N THR A 100 0.05 -6.87 13.22
CA THR A 100 -0.09 -8.34 13.22
C THR A 100 0.89 -8.93 12.19
N PRO A 101 1.73 -9.90 12.56
CA PRO A 101 2.61 -10.57 11.61
C PRO A 101 1.81 -11.29 10.52
N VAL A 102 2.20 -11.09 9.26
CA VAL A 102 1.62 -11.81 8.12
C VAL A 102 2.34 -13.15 7.99
N LYS A 103 1.68 -14.25 8.31
CA LYS A 103 2.26 -15.59 8.16
C LYS A 103 2.44 -15.96 6.68
N SER A 104 3.47 -16.73 6.37
CA SER A 104 3.68 -17.28 5.03
C SER A 104 2.43 -18.07 4.58
N GLY A 105 1.95 -17.79 3.37
CA GLY A 105 0.73 -18.34 2.80
C GLY A 105 -0.55 -17.56 3.13
N ALA A 106 -0.51 -16.58 4.04
CA ALA A 106 -1.67 -15.74 4.33
C ALA A 106 -2.01 -14.82 3.15
N ARG A 107 -3.26 -14.37 3.10
CA ARG A 107 -3.75 -13.40 2.11
C ARG A 107 -3.93 -12.04 2.78
N VAL A 108 -3.52 -10.98 2.09
CA VAL A 108 -3.65 -9.59 2.54
C VAL A 108 -4.36 -8.73 1.51
N ARG A 109 -5.05 -7.66 1.94
CA ARG A 109 -5.63 -6.66 1.04
C ARG A 109 -5.52 -5.26 1.62
N GLY A 110 -5.40 -4.26 0.75
CA GLY A 110 -5.33 -2.86 1.12
C GLY A 110 -6.71 -2.20 1.02
N ARG A 111 -7.09 -1.46 2.06
CA ARG A 111 -8.22 -0.53 2.07
C ARG A 111 -7.68 0.90 2.07
N PHE A 112 -8.15 1.72 1.14
CA PHE A 112 -7.64 3.07 0.93
C PHE A 112 -8.76 4.11 1.12
N MET A 113 -8.54 5.04 2.04
CA MET A 113 -9.37 6.23 2.20
C MET A 113 -8.58 7.47 1.77
N LEU A 114 -9.20 8.36 1.00
CA LEU A 114 -8.56 9.61 0.60
C LEU A 114 -8.63 10.59 1.78
N ALA A 115 -7.52 10.78 2.48
CA ALA A 115 -7.48 11.68 3.63
C ALA A 115 -7.26 13.13 3.20
N GLU A 116 -6.50 13.36 2.14
CA GLU A 116 -6.19 14.69 1.64
C GLU A 116 -5.77 14.66 0.17
N ALA A 117 -6.16 15.69 -0.56
CA ALA A 117 -5.63 16.02 -1.88
C ALA A 117 -5.24 17.49 -1.91
N ARG A 118 -3.97 17.78 -2.18
CA ARG A 118 -3.44 19.15 -2.19
C ARG A 118 -2.65 19.41 -3.46
N PHE A 119 -3.16 20.30 -4.29
CA PHE A 119 -2.45 20.78 -5.46
C PHE A 119 -1.22 21.60 -5.07
N ARG A 120 -0.09 21.38 -5.77
CA ARG A 120 1.19 22.04 -5.50
C ARG A 120 1.85 22.48 -6.80
N GLY A 121 2.20 23.76 -6.88
CA GLY A 121 2.74 24.33 -8.12
C GLY A 121 1.78 24.11 -9.29
N ALA A 122 2.29 24.09 -10.52
CA ALA A 122 1.44 24.03 -11.70
C ALA A 122 1.04 22.61 -12.12
N GLY A 123 1.82 21.57 -11.79
CA GLY A 123 1.68 20.22 -12.38
C GLY A 123 1.75 19.06 -11.38
N MET A 124 1.46 19.31 -10.10
CA MET A 124 1.49 18.27 -9.07
C MET A 124 0.28 18.34 -8.14
N VAL A 125 -0.16 17.17 -7.68
CA VAL A 125 -1.05 17.02 -6.55
C VAL A 125 -0.44 16.03 -5.57
N THR A 126 -0.36 16.42 -4.31
CA THR A 126 0.00 15.54 -3.20
C THR A 126 -1.26 14.87 -2.69
N ILE A 127 -1.24 13.54 -2.62
CA ILE A 127 -2.33 12.73 -2.10
C ILE A 127 -1.85 12.09 -0.79
N ARG A 128 -2.69 12.15 0.25
CA ARG A 128 -2.50 11.37 1.47
C ARG A 128 -3.62 10.35 1.59
N TYR A 129 -3.23 9.10 1.73
CA TYR A 129 -4.14 7.99 1.98
C TYR A 129 -4.06 7.57 3.44
N ASP A 130 -5.21 7.33 4.06
CA ASP A 130 -5.29 6.52 5.27
C ASP A 130 -5.47 5.07 4.82
N VAL A 131 -4.46 4.23 5.12
CA VAL A 131 -4.37 2.87 4.60
C VAL A 131 -4.44 1.87 5.72
N THR A 132 -5.26 0.82 5.53
CA THR A 132 -5.26 -0.37 6.37
C THR A 132 -4.97 -1.60 5.51
N VAL A 133 -3.99 -2.41 5.90
CA VAL A 133 -3.75 -3.72 5.29
C VAL A 133 -4.38 -4.78 6.18
N GLU A 134 -5.42 -5.41 5.68
CA GLU A 134 -6.12 -6.50 6.36
C GLU A 134 -5.44 -7.84 6.06
N ILE A 135 -5.48 -8.77 7.02
CA ILE A 135 -5.13 -10.19 6.80
C ILE A 135 -6.45 -10.95 6.76
N GLU A 136 -6.60 -11.85 5.81
CA GLU A 136 -7.80 -12.66 5.72
C GLU A 136 -8.03 -13.49 7.00
N ASP A 137 -9.28 -13.57 7.43
CA ASP A 137 -9.73 -14.26 8.66
C ASP A 137 -9.15 -13.72 9.98
N GLU A 138 -8.40 -12.62 9.96
CA GLU A 138 -7.86 -11.97 11.15
C GLU A 138 -8.63 -10.70 11.50
N ARG A 139 -8.83 -10.47 12.80
CA ARG A 139 -9.56 -9.27 13.28
C ARG A 139 -8.67 -8.03 13.33
N LYS A 140 -7.36 -8.20 13.58
CA LYS A 140 -6.40 -7.10 13.62
C LYS A 140 -5.70 -6.98 12.27
N PRO A 141 -5.48 -5.76 11.75
CA PRO A 141 -4.78 -5.58 10.49
C PRO A 141 -3.32 -6.00 10.58
N ALA A 142 -2.68 -6.24 9.44
CA ALA A 142 -1.23 -6.39 9.34
C ALA A 142 -0.53 -5.07 9.67
N LEU A 143 -0.96 -3.99 9.03
CA LEU A 143 -0.44 -2.65 9.27
C LEU A 143 -1.46 -1.56 8.99
N THR A 144 -1.23 -0.38 9.57
CA THR A 144 -1.87 0.87 9.19
C THR A 144 -0.83 1.89 8.78
N ALA A 145 -1.14 2.74 7.79
CA ALA A 145 -0.21 3.76 7.31
C ALA A 145 -0.93 5.03 6.83
N ASP A 146 -0.29 6.17 7.09
CA ASP A 146 -0.64 7.47 6.51
C ASP A 146 0.32 7.70 5.34
N TRP A 147 -0.09 7.28 4.14
CA TRP A 147 0.77 7.17 2.96
C TRP A 147 0.65 8.38 2.05
N ILE A 148 1.77 9.04 1.76
CA ILE A 148 1.83 10.22 0.89
C ILE A 148 2.40 9.85 -0.48
N THR A 149 1.65 10.18 -1.52
CA THR A 149 2.12 10.11 -2.90
C THR A 149 2.07 11.48 -3.56
N ILE A 150 2.91 11.66 -4.58
CA ILE A 150 2.83 12.80 -5.48
C ILE A 150 2.41 12.28 -6.85
N ILE A 151 1.36 12.87 -7.39
CA ILE A 151 0.89 12.64 -8.74
C ILE A 151 1.32 13.83 -9.60
N GLN A 152 1.95 13.53 -10.74
CA GLN A 152 2.31 14.52 -11.75
C GLN A 152 1.29 14.50 -12.89
N PHE A 153 1.03 15.69 -13.44
CA PHE A 153 0.15 15.92 -14.58
C PHE A 153 0.69 17.10 -15.42
N ASP A 154 0.21 17.23 -16.67
CA ASP A 154 0.58 18.37 -17.52
C ASP A 154 -0.02 19.66 -16.93
N PRO A 155 0.77 20.75 -16.70
CA PRO A 155 0.25 22.00 -16.16
C PRO A 155 -1.00 22.56 -16.85
N LYS A 156 -1.23 22.25 -18.14
CA LYS A 156 -2.45 22.68 -18.85
C LYS A 156 -3.73 22.01 -18.34
N ASP A 157 -3.61 20.87 -17.68
CA ASP A 157 -4.72 20.05 -17.19
C ASP A 157 -5.11 20.43 -15.75
N ARG A 158 -4.45 21.43 -15.15
CA ARG A 158 -4.75 21.92 -13.80
C ARG A 158 -6.20 22.43 -13.71
N PRO A 159 -7.01 21.99 -12.73
CA PRO A 159 -8.33 22.56 -12.51
C PRO A 159 -8.26 24.04 -12.14
N GLU A 160 -9.21 24.85 -12.61
CA GLU A 160 -9.23 26.31 -12.38
C GLU A 160 -9.44 26.67 -10.89
N ASP A 161 -10.09 25.79 -10.14
CA ASP A 161 -10.46 25.93 -8.73
C ASP A 161 -9.46 25.24 -7.76
N ALA A 162 -8.34 24.73 -8.28
CA ALA A 162 -7.31 23.99 -7.55
C ALA A 162 -6.22 24.84 -6.91
#